data_AF-A0A4Q0Z4T0-F1
#
_entry.id   AF-A0A4Q0Z4T0-F1
#
_cell.length_a   1.000
_cell.length_b   1.000
_cell.length_c   1.000
_cell.angle_alpha   90.00
_cell.angle_beta   90.00
_cell.angle_gamma   90.00
#
_symmetry.space_group_name_H-M   'P 1'
#
loop_
_entity.id
_entity.type
_entity.pdbx_description
1 polymer ?
#
loop_
_entity_poly.entity_id
_entity_poly.type
_entity_poly.pdbx_seq_one_letter_code
_entity_poly.pdbx_strand_id
1 'polypeptide(L)'
;MESIVALEALIKENERKIDLQKQQIKNHEAGINKLSRMAFASSENSLEIATELVEKYKKMLEQLQSIEGKELEEKERLVFLAERKKYFDAQPSRIKLNVEQSNDKKLEALRIIEELPIDVNFEDKELFEMATKSIELGLGDLNDISNKLEDIKSEFKAIKDQIDEKNIQELSTIDFFLPIVVLHFYVLSSNIIDNIEFDNERALQKKEAVVNEINAKREKFTTSLKEKEELLKQKQSEENSDKEEIKELESIIKSLNNELKKLKEIKVPEVKIKTFSGFPKYQDWWIRELWVSHQAYFALFKWKEIVSNLCATTEQKKAWSIIFDRWVFIKKLLNDKGSLAYNYHFAFDSLMSTYGELEEELEIKNIESMEMIINQITKKEDFSKNVGFHNINTSYLKFKMDKLKSKDKDSSSDMLF
;
A
#
# COMPACT_ATOMS: atom_id res chain seq x y z
N MET A 1 10.19 27.23 50.74
CA MET A 1 9.48 28.46 51.19
C MET A 1 9.71 28.86 52.66
N GLU A 2 9.26 28.15 53.70
CA GLU A 2 9.44 28.60 55.11
C GLU A 2 10.91 28.81 55.51
N SER A 3 11.80 27.93 55.02
CA SER A 3 13.25 28.00 55.24
C SER A 3 13.91 29.21 54.58
N ILE A 4 13.38 29.68 53.43
CA ILE A 4 13.86 30.89 52.72
C ILE A 4 13.46 32.12 53.52
N VAL A 5 12.19 32.20 53.96
CA VAL A 5 11.69 33.30 54.79
C VAL A 5 12.45 33.39 56.11
N ALA A 6 12.80 32.25 56.73
CA ALA A 6 13.61 32.22 57.94
C ALA A 6 15.06 32.70 57.70
N LEU A 7 15.70 32.30 56.59
CA LEU A 7 17.04 32.77 56.22
C LEU A 7 17.06 34.26 55.88
N GLU A 8 16.06 34.77 55.17
CA GLU A 8 15.91 36.20 54.88
C GLU A 8 15.73 37.02 56.17
N ALA A 9 14.95 36.50 57.12
CA ALA A 9 14.78 37.13 58.43
C ALA A 9 16.10 37.15 59.22
N LEU A 10 16.87 36.05 59.22
CA LEU A 10 18.17 35.96 59.88
C LEU A 10 19.23 36.86 59.23
N ILE A 11 19.23 36.99 57.90
CA ILE A 11 20.09 37.95 57.18
C ILE A 11 19.75 39.38 57.61
N LYS A 12 18.46 39.73 57.59
CA LYS A 12 17.99 41.08 57.93
C LYS A 12 18.25 41.43 59.40
N GLU A 13 18.18 40.47 60.31
CA GLU A 13 18.51 40.67 61.72
C GLU A 13 20.00 40.94 61.93
N ASN A 14 20.88 40.17 61.25
CA ASN A 14 22.32 40.36 61.38
C ASN A 14 22.83 41.59 60.63
N GLU A 15 22.22 41.98 59.50
CA GLU A 15 22.49 43.26 58.82
C GLU A 15 22.18 44.46 59.73
N ARG A 16 21.07 44.42 60.49
CA ARG A 16 20.75 45.44 61.50
C ARG A 16 21.80 45.50 62.62
N LYS A 17 22.33 44.35 63.06
CA LYS A 17 23.40 44.29 64.08
C LYS A 17 24.71 44.88 63.55
N ILE A 18 25.06 44.58 62.30
CA ILE A 18 26.22 45.15 61.59
C ILE A 18 26.11 46.67 61.52
N ASP A 19 24.95 47.20 61.12
CA ASP A 19 24.74 48.65 60.99
C ASP A 19 24.89 49.37 62.34
N LEU A 20 24.32 48.79 63.41
CA LEU A 20 24.41 49.32 64.76
C LEU A 20 25.85 49.30 65.29
N GLN A 21 26.60 48.22 65.07
CA GLN A 21 27.99 48.09 65.50
C GLN A 21 28.93 49.00 64.69
N LYS A 22 28.74 49.11 63.37
CA LYS A 22 29.46 50.09 62.53
C LYS A 22 29.21 51.52 63.00
N GLN A 23 27.98 51.85 63.39
CA GLN A 23 27.64 53.18 63.89
C GLN A 23 28.30 53.44 65.26
N GLN A 24 28.36 52.45 66.16
CA GLN A 24 29.05 52.56 67.44
C GLN A 24 30.57 52.77 67.29
N ILE A 25 31.20 52.04 66.37
CA ILE A 25 32.63 52.16 66.05
C ILE A 25 32.92 53.55 65.44
N LYS A 26 32.12 54.01 64.47
CA LYS A 26 32.25 55.36 63.88
C LYS A 26 32.10 56.47 64.92
N ASN A 27 31.16 56.34 65.84
CA ASN A 27 30.96 57.33 66.92
C ASN A 27 32.13 57.36 67.92
N HIS A 28 32.82 56.23 68.09
CA HIS A 28 34.03 56.12 68.89
C HIS A 28 35.22 56.81 68.20
N GLU A 29 35.44 56.53 66.92
CA GLU A 29 36.51 57.11 66.11
C GLU A 29 36.35 58.63 65.91
N ALA A 30 35.11 59.10 65.76
CA ALA A 30 34.77 60.53 65.67
C ALA A 30 34.87 61.27 67.01
N GLY A 31 35.14 60.57 68.13
CA GLY A 31 35.30 61.16 69.45
C GLY A 31 34.00 61.61 70.15
N ILE A 32 32.83 61.30 69.56
CA ILE A 32 31.50 61.68 70.09
C ILE A 32 31.17 60.90 71.35
N ASN A 33 31.44 59.58 71.36
CA ASN A 33 31.26 58.71 72.52
C ASN A 33 32.45 57.76 72.66
N LYS A 34 33.29 57.95 73.67
CA LYS A 34 34.48 57.11 73.90
C LYS A 34 34.10 55.78 74.56
N LEU A 35 34.09 54.70 73.78
CA LEU A 35 34.07 53.32 74.26
C LEU A 35 35.37 52.99 75.02
N SER A 36 35.28 52.08 76.00
CA SER A 36 36.48 51.50 76.62
C SER A 36 37.21 50.61 75.61
N ARG A 37 38.51 50.40 75.79
CA ARG A 37 39.30 49.52 74.91
C ARG A 37 38.69 48.12 74.77
N MET A 38 38.10 47.61 75.85
CA MET A 38 37.42 46.32 75.87
C MET A 38 36.08 46.36 75.11
N ALA A 39 35.30 47.43 75.26
CA ALA A 39 34.04 47.60 74.55
C ALA A 39 34.25 47.78 73.03
N PHE A 40 35.31 48.50 72.63
CA PHE A 40 35.68 48.66 71.23
C PHE A 40 36.06 47.33 70.58
N ALA A 41 36.98 46.56 71.19
CA ALA A 41 37.36 45.24 70.71
C ALA A 41 36.16 44.26 70.66
N SER A 42 35.24 44.36 71.63
CA SER A 42 34.01 43.57 71.62
C SER A 42 33.08 43.95 70.46
N SER A 43 32.96 45.25 70.13
CA SER A 43 32.16 45.73 69.00
C SER A 43 32.78 45.32 67.66
N GLU A 44 34.11 45.34 67.52
CA GLU A 44 34.82 44.85 66.32
C GLU A 44 34.64 43.33 66.14
N ASN A 45 34.86 42.55 67.19
CA ASN A 45 34.67 41.11 67.13
C ASN A 45 33.20 40.74 66.84
N SER A 46 32.25 41.46 67.42
CA SER A 46 30.83 41.23 67.14
C SER A 46 30.44 41.62 65.72
N LEU A 47 31.10 42.64 65.15
CA LEU A 47 30.92 43.07 63.78
C LEU A 47 31.44 42.00 62.81
N GLU A 48 32.63 41.47 63.07
CA GLU A 48 33.25 40.39 62.30
C GLU A 48 32.37 39.13 62.28
N ILE A 49 31.94 38.68 63.47
CA ILE A 49 31.03 37.52 63.62
C ILE A 49 29.71 37.76 62.87
N ALA A 50 29.12 38.95 62.99
CA ALA A 50 27.86 39.26 62.31
C ALA A 50 28.03 39.30 60.78
N THR A 51 29.16 39.81 60.27
CA THR A 51 29.46 39.80 58.84
C THR A 51 29.66 38.39 58.28
N GLU A 52 30.38 37.53 59.00
CA GLU A 52 30.57 36.12 58.61
C GLU A 52 29.23 35.36 58.57
N LEU A 53 28.36 35.59 59.55
CA LEU A 53 27.04 34.97 59.60
C LEU A 53 26.14 35.41 58.44
N VAL A 54 26.16 36.69 58.06
CA VAL A 54 25.41 37.19 56.90
C VAL A 54 25.92 36.54 55.61
N GLU A 55 27.23 36.44 55.43
CA GLU A 55 27.81 35.80 54.24
C GLU A 55 27.43 34.31 54.17
N LYS A 56 27.46 33.61 55.31
CA LYS A 56 27.03 32.22 55.42
C LYS A 56 25.56 32.03 55.07
N TYR A 57 24.67 32.87 55.62
CA TYR A 57 23.23 32.76 55.33
C TYR A 57 22.89 33.15 53.89
N LYS A 58 23.60 34.11 53.29
CA LYS A 58 23.46 34.45 51.86
C LYS A 58 23.85 33.27 50.96
N LYS A 59 24.97 32.59 51.25
CA LYS A 59 25.37 31.37 50.52
C LYS A 59 24.34 30.23 50.67
N MET A 60 23.78 30.04 51.86
CA MET A 60 22.73 29.04 52.09
C MET A 60 21.43 29.36 51.33
N LEU A 61 21.06 30.64 51.25
CA LEU A 61 19.89 31.08 50.49
C LEU A 61 20.07 30.89 48.99
N GLU A 62 21.24 31.22 48.46
CA GLU A 62 21.59 31.01 47.05
C GLU A 62 21.56 29.52 46.66
N GLN A 63 22.07 28.64 47.54
CA GLN A 63 21.98 27.19 47.35
C GLN A 63 20.54 26.70 47.30
N LEU A 64 19.67 27.14 48.21
CA LEU A 64 18.27 26.72 48.24
C LEU A 64 17.49 27.20 46.99
N GLN A 65 17.74 28.44 46.56
CA GLN A 65 17.13 28.97 45.33
C GLN A 65 17.58 28.20 44.08
N SER A 66 18.84 27.76 44.03
CA SER A 66 19.35 26.95 42.91
C SER A 66 18.73 25.54 42.85
N ILE A 67 18.38 24.96 44.00
CA ILE A 67 17.75 23.63 44.10
C ILE A 67 16.28 23.73 43.70
N GLU A 68 15.53 24.71 44.23
CA GLU A 68 14.13 24.94 43.84
C GLU A 68 14.01 25.24 42.33
N GLY A 69 14.96 25.99 41.74
CA GLY A 69 15.00 26.24 40.29
C GLY A 69 15.16 24.97 39.46
N LYS A 70 16.08 24.08 39.85
CA LYS A 70 16.30 22.79 39.16
C LYS A 70 15.11 21.83 39.30
N GLU A 71 14.52 21.75 40.48
CA GLU A 71 13.31 20.94 40.71
C GLU A 71 12.12 21.44 39.90
N LEU A 72 12.00 22.77 39.72
CA LEU A 72 10.96 23.36 38.87
C LEU A 72 11.16 22.98 37.41
N GLU A 73 12.39 23.10 36.89
CA GLU A 73 12.74 22.68 35.52
C GLU A 73 12.49 21.18 35.29
N GLU A 74 12.82 20.32 36.25
CA GLU A 74 12.55 18.88 36.15
C GLU A 74 11.06 18.57 36.14
N LYS A 75 10.27 19.25 36.98
CA LYS A 75 8.81 19.11 36.98
C LYS A 75 8.21 19.56 35.65
N GLU A 76 8.66 20.70 35.11
CA GLU A 76 8.21 21.18 33.80
C GLU A 76 8.57 20.20 32.68
N ARG A 77 9.76 19.62 32.70
CA ARG A 77 10.15 18.56 31.75
C ARG A 77 9.27 17.32 31.86
N LEU A 78 8.97 16.87 33.08
CA LEU A 78 8.11 15.71 33.30
C LEU A 78 6.66 15.97 32.84
N VAL A 79 6.14 17.17 33.07
CA VAL A 79 4.82 17.59 32.56
C VAL A 79 4.83 17.60 31.03
N PHE A 80 5.85 18.19 30.41
CA PHE A 80 5.99 18.20 28.96
C PHE A 80 6.06 16.79 28.36
N LEU A 81 6.83 15.88 28.97
CA LEU A 81 6.91 14.49 28.54
C LEU A 81 5.56 13.75 28.69
N ALA A 82 4.83 14.02 29.78
CA ALA A 82 3.53 13.42 30.00
C ALA A 82 2.48 13.94 29.00
N GLU A 83 2.50 15.23 28.67
CA GLU A 83 1.66 15.82 27.63
C GLU A 83 1.99 15.25 26.25
N ARG A 84 3.28 15.14 25.93
CA ARG A 84 3.76 14.54 24.69
C ARG A 84 3.34 13.07 24.58
N LYS A 85 3.43 12.30 25.66
CA LYS A 85 2.96 10.90 25.69
C LYS A 85 1.45 10.81 25.44
N LYS A 86 0.65 11.62 26.14
CA LYS A 86 -0.81 11.69 25.91
C LYS A 86 -1.15 12.07 24.47
N TYR A 87 -0.36 12.96 23.86
CA TYR A 87 -0.53 13.32 22.46
C TYR A 87 -0.32 12.11 21.53
N PHE A 88 0.74 11.30 21.71
CA PHE A 88 0.96 10.12 20.87
C PHE A 88 -0.01 8.97 21.17
N ASP A 89 -0.37 8.74 22.44
CA ASP A 89 -1.36 7.72 22.82
C ASP A 89 -2.74 7.97 22.17
N ALA A 90 -3.11 9.25 21.98
CA ALA A 90 -4.37 9.64 21.33
C ALA A 90 -4.28 9.76 19.78
N GLN A 91 -3.09 9.57 19.20
CA GLN A 91 -2.83 9.75 17.77
C GLN A 91 -3.68 8.83 16.86
N PRO A 92 -3.88 7.53 17.16
CA PRO A 92 -4.71 6.67 16.31
C PRO A 92 -6.15 7.17 16.18
N SER A 93 -6.71 7.73 17.27
CA SER A 93 -8.06 8.30 17.27
C SER A 93 -8.14 9.59 16.46
N ARG A 94 -7.12 10.46 16.55
CA ARG A 94 -7.05 11.69 15.75
C ARG A 94 -6.97 11.40 14.26
N ILE A 95 -6.14 10.43 13.86
CA ILE A 95 -5.99 10.04 12.45
C ILE A 95 -7.31 9.50 11.90
N LYS A 96 -8.02 8.65 12.66
CA LYS A 96 -9.34 8.12 12.26
C LYS A 96 -10.38 9.22 12.05
N LEU A 97 -10.41 10.22 12.94
CA LEU A 97 -11.38 11.30 12.93
C LEU A 97 -11.05 12.46 11.97
N ASN A 98 -9.87 12.46 11.33
CA ASN A 98 -9.46 13.51 10.42
C ASN A 98 -10.39 13.56 9.19
N VAL A 99 -11.03 14.69 8.90
CA VAL A 99 -11.99 14.82 7.77
C VAL A 99 -11.29 15.06 6.44
N GLU A 100 -10.09 15.65 6.45
CA GLU A 100 -9.41 16.14 5.24
C GLU A 100 -8.73 15.02 4.43
N GLN A 101 -8.31 13.94 5.10
CA GLN A 101 -7.57 12.85 4.47
C GLN A 101 -8.49 11.73 3.97
N SER A 102 -8.11 11.07 2.87
CA SER A 102 -8.84 9.91 2.36
C SER A 102 -8.76 8.72 3.33
N ASN A 103 -9.74 7.82 3.27
CA ASN A 103 -9.75 6.64 4.13
C ASN A 103 -8.52 5.75 3.93
N ASP A 104 -8.05 5.58 2.69
CA ASP A 104 -6.86 4.76 2.40
C ASP A 104 -5.61 5.33 3.07
N LYS A 105 -5.43 6.67 3.03
CA LYS A 105 -4.31 7.34 3.72
C LYS A 105 -4.38 7.18 5.23
N LYS A 106 -5.58 7.16 5.81
CA LYS A 106 -5.76 6.92 7.25
C LYS A 106 -5.41 5.49 7.63
N LEU A 107 -5.84 4.52 6.84
CA LEU A 107 -5.54 3.10 7.08
C LEU A 107 -4.03 2.85 6.99
N GLU A 108 -3.38 3.41 5.97
CA GLU A 108 -1.94 3.27 5.80
C GLU A 108 -1.16 3.97 6.92
N ALA A 109 -1.55 5.19 7.32
CA ALA A 109 -0.93 5.87 8.46
C ALA A 109 -1.08 5.08 9.78
N LEU A 110 -2.20 4.38 9.97
CA LEU A 110 -2.40 3.49 11.13
C LEU A 110 -1.51 2.25 11.07
N ARG A 111 -1.34 1.63 9.88
CA ARG A 111 -0.39 0.53 9.68
C ARG A 111 1.03 0.95 10.03
N ILE A 112 1.45 2.13 9.54
CA ILE A 112 2.78 2.67 9.86
C ILE A 112 2.94 2.83 11.37
N ILE A 113 1.95 3.35 12.10
CA ILE A 113 2.01 3.47 13.56
C ILE A 113 2.20 2.10 14.25
N GLU A 114 1.50 1.07 13.79
CA GLU A 114 1.61 -0.28 14.34
C GLU A 114 3.00 -0.92 14.09
N GLU A 115 3.66 -0.54 13.00
CA GLU A 115 5.01 -1.00 12.66
C GLU A 115 6.13 -0.26 13.40
N LEU A 116 5.85 0.93 13.97
CA LEU A 116 6.88 1.71 14.63
C LEU A 116 7.33 1.10 15.96
N PRO A 117 8.64 1.13 16.27
CA PRO A 117 9.12 0.86 17.61
C PRO A 117 8.47 1.81 18.63
N ILE A 118 8.21 1.30 19.84
CA ILE A 118 7.53 2.01 20.94
C ILE A 118 8.19 3.37 21.28
N ASP A 119 9.49 3.50 21.01
CA ASP A 119 10.28 4.71 21.31
C ASP A 119 10.29 5.74 20.18
N VAL A 120 9.80 5.39 18.99
CA VAL A 120 9.81 6.25 17.79
C VAL A 120 8.41 6.80 17.58
N ASN A 121 8.29 8.13 17.60
CA ASN A 121 7.02 8.83 17.40
C ASN A 121 7.16 9.84 16.27
N PHE A 122 6.27 9.77 15.28
CA PHE A 122 6.19 10.71 14.17
C PHE A 122 4.97 11.61 14.32
N GLU A 123 5.08 12.86 13.86
CA GLU A 123 3.93 13.78 13.88
C GLU A 123 2.85 13.36 12.86
N ASP A 124 1.61 13.78 13.09
CA ASP A 124 0.47 13.42 12.24
C ASP A 124 0.72 13.80 10.76
N LYS A 125 1.40 14.93 10.49
CA LYS A 125 1.74 15.37 9.12
C LYS A 125 2.75 14.45 8.45
N GLU A 126 3.82 14.10 9.16
CA GLU A 126 4.88 13.21 8.67
C GLU A 126 4.31 11.82 8.36
N LEU A 127 3.41 11.31 9.22
CA LEU A 127 2.71 10.05 8.99
C LEU A 127 1.86 10.07 7.72
N PHE A 128 1.15 11.17 7.44
CA PHE A 128 0.36 11.26 6.20
C PHE A 128 1.24 11.43 4.95
N GLU A 129 2.39 12.10 5.06
CA GLU A 129 3.38 12.17 3.98
C GLU A 129 3.97 10.79 3.69
N MET A 130 4.36 10.06 4.73
CA MET A 130 4.85 8.68 4.63
C MET A 130 3.78 7.75 4.08
N ALA A 131 2.53 7.83 4.55
CA ALA A 131 1.41 7.05 4.03
C ALA A 131 1.17 7.34 2.54
N THR A 132 1.24 8.62 2.13
CA THR A 132 1.12 8.99 0.72
C THR A 132 2.24 8.35 -0.10
N LYS A 133 3.49 8.40 0.39
CA LYS A 133 4.63 7.79 -0.29
C LYS A 133 4.56 6.26 -0.31
N SER A 134 4.07 5.64 0.75
CA SER A 134 3.88 4.19 0.86
C SER A 134 2.86 3.70 -0.17
N ILE A 135 1.72 4.38 -0.29
CA ILE A 135 0.69 4.10 -1.30
C ILE A 135 1.24 4.31 -2.72
N GLU A 136 1.96 5.41 -2.96
CA GLU A 136 2.58 5.67 -4.28
C GLU A 136 3.58 4.60 -4.70
N LEU A 137 4.32 4.05 -3.74
CA LEU A 137 5.32 3.00 -3.97
C LEU A 137 4.75 1.58 -3.90
N GLY A 138 3.49 1.41 -3.46
CA GLY A 138 2.85 0.11 -3.28
C GLY A 138 3.56 -0.77 -2.26
N LEU A 139 4.13 -0.20 -1.19
CA LEU A 139 4.96 -0.95 -0.24
C LEU A 139 4.19 -2.03 0.50
N GLY A 140 2.90 -1.81 0.80
CA GLY A 140 2.02 -2.81 1.41
C GLY A 140 1.90 -4.06 0.54
N ASP A 141 1.56 -3.88 -0.74
CA ASP A 141 1.43 -4.98 -1.70
C ASP A 141 2.76 -5.72 -1.89
N LEU A 142 3.88 -5.00 -1.90
CA LEU A 142 5.22 -5.59 -1.99
C LEU A 142 5.56 -6.43 -0.75
N ASN A 143 5.13 -6.01 0.44
CA ASN A 143 5.35 -6.75 1.67
C ASN A 143 4.53 -8.05 1.67
N ASP A 144 3.26 -7.98 1.24
CA ASP A 144 2.40 -9.16 1.11
C ASP A 144 2.97 -10.17 0.09
N ILE A 145 3.45 -9.69 -1.06
CA ILE A 145 4.13 -10.50 -2.07
C ILE A 145 5.42 -11.12 -1.51
N SER A 146 6.19 -10.36 -0.73
CA SER A 146 7.41 -10.84 -0.08
C SER A 146 7.12 -11.94 0.94
N ASN A 147 6.12 -11.75 1.80
CA ASN A 147 5.69 -12.76 2.76
C ASN A 147 5.25 -14.04 2.04
N LYS A 148 4.48 -13.90 0.95
CA LYS A 148 4.05 -15.03 0.13
C LYS A 148 5.23 -15.77 -0.49
N LEU A 149 6.26 -15.06 -0.94
CA LEU A 149 7.47 -15.67 -1.46
C LEU A 149 8.21 -16.47 -0.38
N GLU A 150 8.29 -15.94 0.84
CA GLU A 150 8.91 -16.67 1.95
C GLU A 150 8.10 -17.92 2.34
N ASP A 151 6.77 -17.86 2.32
CA ASP A 151 5.91 -19.04 2.49
C ASP A 151 6.23 -20.11 1.45
N ILE A 152 6.23 -19.74 0.16
CA ILE A 152 6.54 -20.67 -0.96
C ILE A 152 7.95 -21.25 -0.82
N LYS A 153 8.95 -20.43 -0.46
CA LYS A 153 10.32 -20.90 -0.23
C LYS A 153 10.41 -21.87 0.93
N SER A 154 9.70 -21.59 2.03
CA SER A 154 9.71 -22.42 3.23
C SER A 154 9.10 -23.80 2.95
N GLU A 155 7.99 -23.83 2.21
CA GLU A 155 7.32 -25.06 1.79
C GLU A 155 8.15 -25.83 0.77
N PHE A 156 8.72 -25.14 -0.22
CA PHE A 156 9.65 -25.76 -1.17
C PHE A 156 10.84 -26.40 -0.46
N LYS A 157 11.43 -25.72 0.53
CA LYS A 157 12.52 -26.25 1.34
C LYS A 157 12.09 -27.47 2.13
N ALA A 158 10.90 -27.45 2.75
CA ALA A 158 10.37 -28.59 3.48
C ALA A 158 10.16 -29.82 2.58
N ILE A 159 9.70 -29.64 1.34
CA ILE A 159 9.59 -30.71 0.34
C ILE A 159 11.00 -31.18 -0.07
N LYS A 160 11.93 -30.25 -0.29
CA LYS A 160 13.30 -30.54 -0.70
C LYS A 160 14.09 -31.32 0.35
N ASP A 161 13.93 -31.01 1.63
CA ASP A 161 14.63 -31.69 2.73
C ASP A 161 14.24 -33.17 2.85
N GLN A 162 13.16 -33.60 2.19
CA GLN A 162 12.73 -35.00 2.07
C GLN A 162 13.36 -35.73 0.86
N ILE A 163 14.12 -35.04 0.02
CA ILE A 163 14.74 -35.57 -1.20
C ILE A 163 16.20 -35.97 -0.92
N ASP A 164 16.59 -37.19 -1.31
CA ASP A 164 17.96 -37.69 -1.14
C ASP A 164 19.03 -36.79 -1.82
N GLU A 165 20.08 -36.41 -1.07
CA GLU A 165 21.17 -35.49 -1.47
C GLU A 165 21.98 -35.91 -2.71
N LYS A 166 21.89 -37.18 -3.15
CA LYS A 166 22.54 -37.63 -4.39
C LYS A 166 21.98 -36.94 -5.64
N ASN A 167 20.82 -36.31 -5.54
CA ASN A 167 20.10 -35.67 -6.64
C ASN A 167 20.38 -34.17 -6.78
N ILE A 168 21.65 -33.81 -7.00
CA ILE A 168 22.07 -32.73 -7.93
C ILE A 168 22.47 -31.37 -7.31
N GLN A 169 23.79 -31.17 -7.16
CA GLN A 169 24.42 -29.83 -6.99
C GLN A 169 24.18 -28.88 -8.17
N GLU A 170 23.94 -29.42 -9.38
CA GLU A 170 23.69 -28.65 -10.61
C GLU A 170 22.31 -27.97 -10.68
N LEU A 171 21.37 -28.24 -9.75
CA LEU A 171 20.05 -27.59 -9.70
C LEU A 171 19.97 -26.49 -8.63
N SER A 172 21.10 -26.11 -8.01
CA SER A 172 21.14 -25.03 -7.02
C SER A 172 20.57 -23.70 -7.52
N THR A 173 20.70 -23.40 -8.82
CA THR A 173 20.06 -22.22 -9.43
C THR A 173 18.55 -22.37 -9.58
N ILE A 174 18.08 -23.60 -9.82
CA ILE A 174 16.65 -23.94 -9.95
C ILE A 174 15.92 -23.75 -8.61
N ASP A 175 16.59 -24.00 -7.49
CA ASP A 175 16.05 -23.76 -6.15
C ASP A 175 15.57 -22.31 -5.95
N PHE A 176 16.24 -21.35 -6.59
CA PHE A 176 15.84 -19.95 -6.56
C PHE A 176 14.72 -19.65 -7.57
N PHE A 177 14.77 -20.26 -8.76
CA PHE A 177 13.84 -19.94 -9.83
C PHE A 177 12.45 -20.55 -9.65
N LEU A 178 12.31 -21.73 -9.04
CA LEU A 178 11.01 -22.37 -8.83
C LEU A 178 10.07 -21.48 -8.01
N PRO A 179 10.41 -21.09 -6.76
CA PRO A 179 9.53 -20.27 -5.93
C PRO A 179 9.14 -18.95 -6.61
N ILE A 180 10.07 -18.35 -7.35
CA ILE A 180 9.85 -17.12 -8.10
C ILE A 180 8.81 -17.33 -9.21
N VAL A 181 8.89 -18.43 -9.98
CA VAL A 181 7.91 -18.70 -11.03
C VAL A 181 6.53 -19.01 -10.42
N VAL A 182 6.47 -19.79 -9.35
CA VAL A 182 5.22 -20.04 -8.60
C VAL A 182 4.59 -18.72 -8.14
N LEU A 183 5.38 -17.83 -7.54
CA LEU A 183 4.91 -16.51 -7.13
C LEU A 183 4.37 -15.70 -8.32
N HIS A 184 5.03 -15.72 -9.47
CA HIS A 184 4.53 -14.99 -10.63
C HIS A 184 3.16 -15.51 -11.11
N PHE A 185 2.89 -16.81 -11.01
CA PHE A 185 1.55 -17.36 -11.32
C PHE A 185 0.51 -16.95 -10.29
N TYR A 186 0.86 -16.95 -9.01
CA TYR A 186 0.00 -16.44 -7.94
C TYR A 186 -0.37 -14.96 -8.17
N VAL A 187 0.63 -14.12 -8.49
CA VAL A 187 0.42 -12.70 -8.78
C VAL A 187 -0.42 -12.52 -10.06
N LEU A 188 -0.18 -13.33 -11.10
CA LEU A 188 -0.95 -13.25 -12.33
C LEU A 188 -2.43 -13.63 -12.11
N SER A 189 -2.71 -14.74 -11.40
CA SER A 189 -4.09 -15.18 -11.11
C SER A 189 -4.83 -14.14 -10.28
N SER A 190 -4.21 -13.65 -9.20
CA SER A 190 -4.79 -12.59 -8.36
C SER A 190 -5.15 -11.35 -9.19
N ASN A 191 -4.22 -10.87 -10.01
CA ASN A 191 -4.48 -9.72 -10.89
C ASN A 191 -5.59 -9.97 -11.94
N ILE A 192 -5.78 -11.21 -12.40
CA ILE A 192 -6.87 -11.55 -13.32
C ILE A 192 -8.21 -11.50 -12.58
N ILE A 193 -8.26 -12.04 -11.35
CA ILE A 193 -9.44 -12.01 -10.48
C ILE A 193 -9.82 -10.56 -10.17
N ASP A 194 -8.88 -9.74 -9.71
CA ASP A 194 -9.11 -8.33 -9.36
C ASP A 194 -9.68 -7.53 -10.56
N ASN A 195 -9.14 -7.76 -11.77
CA ASN A 195 -9.66 -7.11 -12.97
C ASN A 195 -11.07 -7.57 -13.35
N ILE A 196 -11.39 -8.85 -13.13
CA ILE A 196 -12.73 -9.37 -13.36
C ILE A 196 -13.72 -8.76 -12.36
N GLU A 197 -13.34 -8.67 -11.09
CA GLU A 197 -14.14 -8.04 -10.04
C GLU A 197 -14.39 -6.56 -10.35
N PHE A 198 -13.34 -5.83 -10.71
CA PHE A 198 -13.45 -4.42 -11.13
C PHE A 198 -14.41 -4.23 -12.33
N ASP A 199 -14.30 -5.08 -13.35
CA ASP A 199 -15.20 -5.04 -14.51
C ASP A 199 -16.65 -5.34 -14.12
N ASN A 200 -16.86 -6.29 -13.20
CA ASN A 200 -18.18 -6.66 -12.69
C ASN A 200 -18.80 -5.51 -11.88
N GLU A 201 -18.04 -4.89 -10.97
CA GLU A 201 -18.48 -3.74 -10.17
C GLU A 201 -18.86 -2.57 -11.07
N ARG A 202 -18.03 -2.26 -12.07
CA ARG A 202 -18.31 -1.20 -13.04
C ARG A 202 -19.58 -1.48 -13.85
N ALA A 203 -19.82 -2.74 -14.19
CA ALA A 203 -21.05 -3.14 -14.88
C ALA A 203 -22.29 -3.00 -13.98
N LEU A 204 -22.16 -3.34 -12.69
CA LEU A 204 -23.21 -3.15 -11.69
C LEU A 204 -23.52 -1.66 -11.47
N GLN A 205 -22.51 -0.82 -11.28
CA GLN A 205 -22.68 0.63 -11.13
C GLN A 205 -23.38 1.27 -12.33
N LYS A 206 -23.01 0.86 -13.55
CA LYS A 206 -23.70 1.33 -14.78
C LYS A 206 -25.17 0.93 -14.79
N LYS A 207 -25.49 -0.30 -14.36
CA LYS A 207 -26.87 -0.76 -14.24
C LYS A 207 -27.63 0.07 -13.20
N GLU A 208 -27.05 0.29 -12.03
CA GLU A 208 -27.63 1.10 -10.97
C GLU A 208 -27.88 2.55 -11.42
N ALA A 209 -26.93 3.16 -12.13
CA ALA A 209 -27.10 4.51 -12.69
C ALA A 209 -28.29 4.58 -13.66
N VAL A 210 -28.42 3.60 -14.57
CA VAL A 210 -29.56 3.53 -15.50
C VAL A 210 -30.88 3.33 -14.76
N VAL A 211 -30.91 2.48 -13.73
CA VAL A 211 -32.10 2.26 -12.89
C VAL A 211 -32.48 3.54 -12.14
N ASN A 212 -31.50 4.24 -11.56
CA ASN A 212 -31.71 5.49 -10.84
C ASN A 212 -32.21 6.61 -11.77
N GLU A 213 -31.69 6.71 -12.99
CA GLU A 213 -32.21 7.65 -13.99
C GLU A 213 -33.65 7.36 -14.39
N ILE A 214 -34.00 6.08 -14.58
CA ILE A 214 -35.38 5.67 -14.89
C ILE A 214 -36.30 6.00 -13.72
N ASN A 215 -35.88 5.71 -12.49
CA ASN A 215 -36.66 6.01 -11.29
C ASN A 215 -36.84 7.52 -11.08
N ALA A 216 -35.79 8.33 -11.25
CA ALA A 216 -35.87 9.79 -11.14
C ALA A 216 -36.80 10.40 -12.20
N LYS A 217 -36.77 9.91 -13.45
CA LYS A 217 -37.71 10.32 -14.51
C LYS A 217 -39.14 9.91 -14.15
N ARG A 218 -39.32 8.69 -13.63
CA ARG A 218 -40.62 8.18 -13.20
C ARG A 218 -41.20 9.02 -12.07
N GLU A 219 -40.42 9.36 -11.06
CA GLU A 219 -40.84 10.22 -9.95
C GLU A 219 -41.29 11.60 -10.45
N LYS A 220 -40.49 12.26 -11.29
CA LYS A 220 -40.83 13.55 -11.90
C LYS A 220 -42.15 13.50 -12.69
N PHE A 221 -42.36 12.46 -13.49
CA PHE A 221 -43.61 12.30 -14.22
C PHE A 221 -44.79 11.98 -13.30
N THR A 222 -44.59 11.21 -12.22
CA THR A 222 -45.66 10.94 -11.26
C THR A 222 -46.04 12.15 -10.41
N THR A 223 -45.09 13.01 -10.00
CA THR A 223 -45.40 14.24 -9.28
C THR A 223 -46.13 15.23 -10.19
N SER A 224 -45.63 15.44 -11.41
CA SER A 224 -46.29 16.30 -12.39
C SER A 224 -47.70 15.82 -12.75
N LEU A 225 -47.91 14.50 -12.85
CA LEU A 225 -49.22 13.92 -13.09
C LEU A 225 -50.19 14.17 -11.92
N LYS A 226 -49.75 13.99 -10.67
CA LYS A 226 -50.57 14.28 -9.48
C LYS A 226 -50.98 15.75 -9.41
N GLU A 227 -50.04 16.67 -9.65
CA GLU A 227 -50.31 18.11 -9.67
C GLU A 227 -51.34 18.48 -10.75
N LYS A 228 -51.22 17.90 -11.95
CA LYS A 228 -52.15 18.15 -13.06
C LYS A 228 -53.53 17.52 -12.83
N GLU A 229 -53.59 16.35 -12.20
CA GLU A 229 -54.85 15.72 -11.79
C GLU A 229 -55.58 16.52 -10.69
N GLU A 230 -54.83 17.10 -9.76
CA GLU A 230 -55.38 17.95 -8.69
C GLU A 230 -55.91 19.28 -9.25
N LEU A 231 -55.16 19.92 -10.15
CA LEU A 231 -55.61 21.10 -10.89
C LEU A 231 -56.85 20.82 -11.75
N LEU A 232 -56.92 19.65 -12.39
CA LEU A 232 -58.10 19.24 -13.16
C LEU A 232 -59.33 19.10 -12.26
N LYS A 233 -59.20 18.48 -11.08
CA LYS A 233 -60.29 18.33 -10.10
C LYS A 233 -60.78 19.68 -9.59
N GLN A 234 -59.87 20.62 -9.31
CA GLN A 234 -60.22 21.98 -8.89
C GLN A 234 -60.99 22.72 -9.99
N LYS A 235 -60.49 22.73 -11.22
CA LYS A 235 -61.15 23.40 -12.36
C LYS A 235 -62.50 22.78 -12.72
N GLN A 236 -62.68 21.47 -12.56
CA GLN A 236 -63.98 20.81 -12.78
C GLN A 236 -65.03 21.12 -11.70
N SER A 237 -64.61 21.65 -10.54
CA SER A 237 -65.51 22.02 -9.44
C SER A 237 -65.97 23.49 -9.46
N GLU A 238 -65.41 24.32 -10.35
CA GLU A 238 -65.78 25.73 -10.52
C GLU A 238 -66.92 25.89 -11.54
N GLU A 239 -67.98 26.65 -11.20
CA GLU A 239 -69.19 26.83 -12.05
C GLU A 239 -68.93 27.56 -13.39
N ASN A 240 -67.76 28.22 -13.56
CA ASN A 240 -67.37 28.98 -14.77
C ASN A 240 -66.08 28.45 -15.42
N SER A 241 -65.87 27.13 -15.42
CA SER A 241 -64.65 26.54 -15.98
C SER A 241 -64.59 26.61 -17.51
N ASP A 242 -63.48 27.12 -18.06
CA ASP A 242 -63.22 27.11 -19.52
C ASP A 242 -63.03 25.67 -20.04
N LYS A 243 -63.97 25.22 -20.88
CA LYS A 243 -63.99 23.86 -21.46
C LYS A 243 -62.75 23.54 -22.31
N GLU A 244 -62.07 24.55 -22.84
CA GLU A 244 -60.84 24.38 -23.62
C GLU A 244 -59.65 24.05 -22.70
N GLU A 245 -59.52 24.73 -21.55
CA GLU A 245 -58.45 24.47 -20.59
C GLU A 245 -58.56 23.08 -19.95
N ILE A 246 -59.79 22.59 -19.71
CA ILE A 246 -60.03 21.22 -19.22
C ILE A 246 -59.54 20.18 -20.24
N LYS A 247 -59.83 20.39 -21.53
CA LYS A 247 -59.38 19.48 -22.61
C LYS A 247 -57.86 19.49 -22.77
N GLU A 248 -57.22 20.65 -22.61
CA GLU A 248 -55.76 20.75 -22.63
C GLU A 248 -55.12 19.97 -21.48
N LEU A 249 -55.65 20.11 -20.25
CA LEU A 249 -55.17 19.34 -19.08
C LEU A 249 -55.35 17.83 -19.25
N GLU A 250 -56.49 17.38 -19.80
CA GLU A 250 -56.73 15.97 -20.13
C GLU A 250 -55.73 15.44 -21.18
N SER A 251 -55.38 16.26 -22.18
CA SER A 251 -54.39 15.89 -23.20
C SER A 251 -52.98 15.73 -22.62
N ILE A 252 -52.60 16.58 -21.66
CA ILE A 252 -51.32 16.54 -20.94
C ILE A 252 -51.25 15.32 -20.01
N ILE A 253 -52.34 15.00 -19.30
CA ILE A 253 -52.39 13.79 -18.46
C ILE A 253 -52.27 12.52 -19.32
N LYS A 254 -52.89 12.52 -20.51
CA LYS A 254 -52.80 11.39 -21.45
C LYS A 254 -51.38 11.23 -22.02
N SER A 255 -50.68 12.33 -22.30
CA SER A 255 -49.29 12.28 -22.77
C SER A 255 -48.34 11.77 -21.68
N LEU A 256 -48.45 12.28 -20.45
CA LEU A 256 -47.67 11.84 -19.30
C LEU A 256 -47.88 10.36 -18.96
N ASN A 257 -49.12 9.86 -19.05
CA ASN A 257 -49.43 8.44 -18.86
C ASN A 257 -48.79 7.56 -19.95
N ASN A 258 -48.77 8.03 -21.20
CA ASN A 258 -48.10 7.33 -22.29
C ASN A 258 -46.57 7.29 -22.09
N GLU A 259 -45.96 8.37 -21.59
CA GLU A 259 -44.52 8.41 -21.27
C GLU A 259 -44.17 7.49 -20.10
N LEU A 260 -45.00 7.47 -19.04
CA LEU A 260 -44.85 6.52 -17.93
C LEU A 260 -44.97 5.07 -18.39
N LYS A 261 -45.87 4.78 -19.34
CA LYS A 261 -46.01 3.44 -19.93
C LYS A 261 -44.76 3.05 -20.72
N LYS A 262 -44.20 3.97 -21.52
CA LYS A 262 -42.93 3.77 -22.24
C LYS A 262 -41.76 3.51 -21.29
N LEU A 263 -41.68 4.21 -20.17
CA LEU A 263 -40.64 3.97 -19.15
C LEU A 263 -40.73 2.57 -18.52
N LYS A 264 -41.95 2.04 -18.31
CA LYS A 264 -42.15 0.66 -17.81
C LYS A 264 -41.72 -0.42 -18.81
N GLU A 265 -41.67 -0.08 -20.10
CA GLU A 265 -41.25 -0.98 -21.17
C GLU A 265 -39.72 -0.97 -21.41
N ILE A 266 -38.97 -0.07 -20.77
CA ILE A 266 -37.51 -0.04 -20.86
C ILE A 266 -36.95 -1.28 -20.18
N LYS A 267 -36.38 -2.18 -20.98
CA LYS A 267 -35.66 -3.35 -20.47
C LYS A 267 -34.29 -2.92 -19.95
N VAL A 268 -34.08 -3.08 -18.64
CA VAL A 268 -32.76 -2.91 -18.02
C VAL A 268 -31.86 -4.05 -18.51
N PRO A 269 -30.63 -3.77 -18.97
CA PRO A 269 -29.72 -4.81 -19.42
C PRO A 269 -29.39 -5.80 -18.29
N GLU A 270 -29.43 -7.10 -18.58
CA GLU A 270 -28.92 -8.13 -17.68
C GLU A 270 -27.40 -8.09 -17.66
N VAL A 271 -26.82 -7.86 -16.48
CA VAL A 271 -25.37 -7.91 -16.27
C VAL A 271 -24.98 -9.36 -16.06
N LYS A 272 -24.19 -9.92 -16.98
CA LYS A 272 -23.56 -11.24 -16.81
C LYS A 272 -22.27 -11.05 -16.01
N ILE A 273 -22.28 -11.52 -14.77
CA ILE A 273 -21.11 -11.53 -13.90
C ILE A 273 -20.12 -12.57 -14.45
N LYS A 274 -18.88 -12.14 -14.68
CA LYS A 274 -17.79 -13.03 -15.06
C LYS A 274 -17.16 -13.61 -13.80
N THR A 275 -16.77 -14.88 -13.83
CA THR A 275 -16.02 -15.53 -12.76
C THR A 275 -14.77 -16.18 -13.33
N PHE A 276 -13.68 -16.16 -12.56
CA PHE A 276 -12.46 -16.89 -12.89
C PHE A 276 -12.63 -18.34 -12.44
N SER A 277 -12.44 -19.29 -13.35
CA SER A 277 -12.61 -20.73 -13.09
C SER A 277 -11.28 -21.48 -12.96
N GLY A 278 -10.18 -20.77 -12.73
CA GLY A 278 -8.82 -21.34 -12.75
C GLY A 278 -8.21 -21.40 -14.15
N PHE A 279 -6.93 -21.78 -14.20
CA PHE A 279 -6.23 -21.97 -15.47
C PHE A 279 -6.62 -23.32 -16.11
N PRO A 280 -6.65 -23.40 -17.46
CA PRO A 280 -6.86 -24.67 -18.14
C PRO A 280 -5.71 -25.62 -17.84
N LYS A 281 -6.04 -26.89 -17.56
CA LYS A 281 -5.03 -27.93 -17.32
C LYS A 281 -4.08 -28.07 -18.51
N TYR A 282 -2.80 -28.30 -18.21
CA TYR A 282 -1.78 -28.55 -19.23
C TYR A 282 -1.45 -30.05 -19.30
N GLN A 283 -0.78 -30.48 -20.38
CA GLN A 283 -0.31 -31.87 -20.52
C GLN A 283 1.23 -31.87 -20.62
N ASP A 284 1.91 -32.68 -19.81
CA ASP A 284 3.39 -32.69 -19.76
C ASP A 284 4.02 -33.09 -21.10
N TRP A 285 3.38 -33.97 -21.88
CA TRP A 285 3.91 -34.38 -23.19
C TRP A 285 4.08 -33.21 -24.16
N TRP A 286 3.30 -32.13 -24.02
CA TRP A 286 3.47 -30.90 -24.81
C TRP A 286 4.84 -30.27 -24.61
N ILE A 287 5.36 -30.32 -23.38
CA ILE A 287 6.64 -29.75 -23.00
C ILE A 287 7.78 -30.73 -23.29
N ARG A 288 7.57 -32.01 -22.98
CA ARG A 288 8.54 -33.08 -23.24
C ARG A 288 8.87 -33.20 -24.73
N GLU A 289 7.86 -33.11 -25.60
CA GLU A 289 7.99 -33.30 -27.04
C GLU A 289 8.04 -32.00 -27.84
N LEU A 290 8.16 -30.84 -27.17
CA LEU A 290 8.08 -29.50 -27.78
C LEU A 290 8.92 -29.34 -29.06
N TRP A 291 10.11 -29.94 -29.10
CA TRP A 291 11.06 -29.82 -30.22
C TRP A 291 10.99 -30.97 -31.23
N VAL A 292 10.26 -32.03 -30.90
CA VAL A 292 10.19 -33.27 -31.69
C VAL A 292 8.85 -33.38 -32.41
N SER A 293 7.78 -32.87 -31.78
CA SER A 293 6.41 -32.93 -32.29
C SER A 293 5.87 -31.53 -32.58
N HIS A 294 5.56 -31.28 -33.85
CA HIS A 294 4.86 -30.06 -34.27
C HIS A 294 3.47 -29.95 -33.62
N GLN A 295 2.85 -31.08 -33.27
CA GLN A 295 1.58 -31.13 -32.56
C GLN A 295 1.74 -30.68 -31.11
N ALA A 296 2.78 -31.14 -30.42
CA ALA A 296 3.12 -30.68 -29.07
C ALA A 296 3.36 -29.16 -29.03
N TYR A 297 4.16 -28.65 -29.98
CA TYR A 297 4.39 -27.21 -30.12
C TYR A 297 3.10 -26.43 -30.37
N PHE A 298 2.28 -26.88 -31.32
CA PHE A 298 1.04 -26.19 -31.67
C PHE A 298 0.01 -26.24 -30.54
N ALA A 299 -0.09 -27.36 -29.83
CA ALA A 299 -0.93 -27.52 -28.64
C ALA A 299 -0.51 -26.55 -27.53
N LEU A 300 0.79 -26.51 -27.21
CA LEU A 300 1.32 -25.61 -26.20
C LEU A 300 1.13 -24.13 -26.58
N PHE A 301 1.28 -23.80 -27.86
CA PHE A 301 1.03 -22.46 -28.38
C PHE A 301 -0.45 -22.07 -28.25
N LYS A 302 -1.36 -22.98 -28.59
CA LYS A 302 -2.81 -22.76 -28.42
C LYS A 302 -3.20 -22.63 -26.95
N TRP A 303 -2.59 -23.43 -26.08
CA TRP A 303 -2.76 -23.30 -24.64
C TRP A 303 -2.28 -21.94 -24.12
N LYS A 304 -1.10 -21.47 -24.57
CA LYS A 304 -0.61 -20.11 -24.29
C LYS A 304 -1.61 -19.04 -24.72
N GLU A 305 -2.22 -19.20 -25.90
CA GLU A 305 -3.23 -18.29 -26.44
C GLU A 305 -4.52 -18.27 -25.59
N ILE A 306 -4.99 -19.43 -25.12
CA ILE A 306 -6.17 -19.53 -24.24
C ILE A 306 -5.93 -18.75 -22.94
N VAL A 307 -4.80 -18.96 -22.28
CA VAL A 307 -4.46 -18.21 -21.04
C VAL A 307 -4.28 -16.72 -21.33
N SER A 308 -3.69 -16.38 -22.48
CA SER A 308 -3.56 -14.98 -22.90
C SER A 308 -4.91 -14.28 -23.13
N ASN A 309 -5.97 -15.02 -23.43
CA ASN A 309 -7.32 -14.47 -23.57
C ASN A 309 -8.02 -14.21 -22.23
N LEU A 310 -7.55 -14.85 -21.15
CA LEU A 310 -7.98 -14.54 -19.78
C LEU A 310 -7.37 -13.23 -19.29
N CYS A 311 -6.21 -12.83 -19.83
CA CYS A 311 -5.57 -11.56 -19.53
C CYS A 311 -6.31 -10.39 -20.19
N ALA A 312 -6.84 -9.46 -19.38
CA ALA A 312 -7.60 -8.31 -19.85
C ALA A 312 -6.69 -7.22 -20.45
N THR A 313 -5.57 -6.92 -19.79
CA THR A 313 -4.69 -5.80 -20.17
C THR A 313 -3.50 -6.23 -21.02
N THR A 314 -2.91 -5.28 -21.74
CA THR A 314 -1.69 -5.50 -22.53
C THR A 314 -0.49 -5.86 -21.65
N GLU A 315 -0.45 -5.30 -20.44
CA GLU A 315 0.57 -5.52 -19.43
C GLU A 315 0.48 -6.95 -18.90
N GLN A 316 -0.73 -7.43 -18.59
CA GLN A 316 -0.97 -8.82 -18.20
C GLN A 316 -0.55 -9.80 -19.30
N LYS A 317 -0.85 -9.50 -20.57
CA LYS A 317 -0.41 -10.35 -21.69
C LYS A 317 1.11 -10.40 -21.84
N LYS A 318 1.79 -9.28 -21.62
CA LYS A 318 3.27 -9.23 -21.60
C LYS A 318 3.83 -10.03 -20.42
N ALA A 319 3.28 -9.84 -19.23
CA ALA A 319 3.66 -10.59 -18.03
C ALA A 319 3.46 -12.09 -18.23
N TRP A 320 2.29 -12.50 -18.75
CA TRP A 320 2.01 -13.88 -19.10
C TRP A 320 3.02 -14.46 -20.08
N SER A 321 3.42 -13.73 -21.13
CA SER A 321 4.45 -14.25 -22.04
C SER A 321 5.77 -14.54 -21.31
N ILE A 322 6.20 -13.67 -20.41
CA ILE A 322 7.43 -13.85 -19.64
C ILE A 322 7.30 -15.04 -18.67
N ILE A 323 6.15 -15.15 -17.99
CA ILE A 323 5.85 -16.23 -17.04
C ILE A 323 5.85 -17.57 -17.78
N PHE A 324 5.14 -17.63 -18.90
CA PHE A 324 5.07 -18.80 -19.76
C PHE A 324 6.46 -19.25 -20.22
N ASP A 325 7.28 -18.31 -20.73
CA ASP A 325 8.61 -18.65 -21.25
C ASP A 325 9.52 -19.20 -20.12
N ARG A 326 9.43 -18.62 -18.91
CA ARG A 326 10.16 -19.11 -17.72
C ARG A 326 9.67 -20.47 -17.24
N TRP A 327 8.36 -20.69 -17.24
CA TRP A 327 7.74 -21.96 -16.85
C TRP A 327 8.14 -23.09 -17.80
N VAL A 328 8.02 -22.88 -19.11
CA VAL A 328 8.45 -23.85 -20.14
C VAL A 328 9.95 -24.14 -20.00
N PHE A 329 10.76 -23.10 -19.76
CA PHE A 329 12.20 -23.27 -19.54
C PHE A 329 12.51 -24.18 -18.34
N ILE A 330 11.90 -23.92 -17.17
CA ILE A 330 12.11 -24.75 -15.97
C ILE A 330 11.64 -26.18 -16.22
N LYS A 331 10.42 -26.37 -16.74
CA LYS A 331 9.88 -27.71 -17.02
C LYS A 331 10.75 -28.48 -18.01
N LYS A 332 11.26 -27.81 -19.06
CA LYS A 332 12.17 -28.43 -20.02
C LYS A 332 13.51 -28.82 -19.37
N LEU A 333 14.09 -27.94 -18.57
CA LEU A 333 15.33 -28.20 -17.86
C LEU A 333 15.21 -29.40 -16.90
N LEU A 334 14.11 -29.49 -16.17
CA LEU A 334 13.81 -30.63 -15.29
C LEU A 334 13.59 -31.92 -16.12
N ASN A 335 12.87 -31.83 -17.25
CA ASN A 335 12.66 -32.98 -18.16
C ASN A 335 13.97 -33.52 -18.75
N ASP A 336 14.92 -32.65 -19.08
CA ASP A 336 16.23 -33.04 -19.62
C ASP A 336 17.11 -33.77 -18.57
N LYS A 337 16.85 -33.55 -17.27
CA LYS A 337 17.51 -34.26 -16.16
C LYS A 337 16.83 -35.61 -15.83
N GLY A 338 15.65 -35.88 -16.40
CA GLY A 338 14.95 -37.16 -16.29
C GLY A 338 14.65 -37.56 -14.85
N SER A 339 14.87 -38.84 -14.53
CA SER A 339 14.50 -39.41 -13.22
C SER A 339 15.18 -38.76 -12.02
N LEU A 340 16.35 -38.14 -12.22
CA LEU A 340 17.07 -37.42 -11.17
C LEU A 340 16.27 -36.20 -10.68
N ALA A 341 15.46 -35.58 -11.55
CA ALA A 341 14.71 -34.37 -11.27
C ALA A 341 13.22 -34.60 -11.02
N TYR A 342 12.75 -35.86 -10.94
CA TYR A 342 11.31 -36.14 -10.72
C TYR A 342 10.79 -35.60 -9.40
N ASN A 343 11.57 -35.66 -8.33
CA ASN A 343 11.17 -35.08 -7.05
C ASN A 343 11.09 -33.55 -7.13
N TYR A 344 11.95 -32.91 -7.93
CA TYR A 344 11.89 -31.47 -8.21
C TYR A 344 10.68 -31.10 -9.07
N HIS A 345 10.34 -31.91 -10.08
CA HIS A 345 9.12 -31.75 -10.87
C HIS A 345 7.89 -31.83 -9.98
N PHE A 346 7.79 -32.89 -9.16
CA PHE A 346 6.67 -33.08 -8.24
C PHE A 346 6.54 -31.93 -7.23
N ALA A 347 7.66 -31.46 -6.67
CA ALA A 347 7.68 -30.28 -5.81
C ALA A 347 7.18 -29.03 -6.54
N PHE A 348 7.61 -28.83 -7.79
CA PHE A 348 7.16 -27.70 -8.60
C PHE A 348 5.66 -27.75 -8.86
N ASP A 349 5.14 -28.90 -9.27
CA ASP A 349 3.73 -29.07 -9.59
C ASP A 349 2.83 -28.94 -8.37
N SER A 350 3.28 -29.45 -7.22
CA SER A 350 2.56 -29.30 -5.96
C SER A 350 2.42 -27.83 -5.56
N LEU A 351 3.50 -27.06 -5.67
CA LEU A 351 3.48 -25.62 -5.39
C LEU A 351 2.65 -24.85 -6.42
N MET A 352 2.76 -25.21 -7.70
CA MET A 352 1.98 -24.61 -8.79
C MET A 352 0.48 -24.86 -8.65
N SER A 353 0.08 -26.05 -8.20
CA SER A 353 -1.31 -26.37 -7.90
C SER A 353 -1.82 -25.58 -6.69
N THR A 354 -1.01 -25.52 -5.62
CA THR A 354 -1.40 -24.86 -4.35
C THR A 354 -1.50 -23.34 -4.47
N TYR A 355 -0.54 -22.69 -5.12
CA TYR A 355 -0.45 -21.23 -5.18
C TYR A 355 -0.86 -20.63 -6.53
N GLY A 356 -0.68 -21.37 -7.62
CA GLY A 356 -0.93 -20.88 -8.97
C GLY A 356 -2.22 -21.38 -9.59
N GLU A 357 -2.95 -22.28 -8.93
CA GLU A 357 -4.13 -23.00 -9.47
C GLU A 357 -3.87 -23.61 -10.86
N LEU A 358 -2.62 -23.99 -11.12
CA LEU A 358 -2.22 -24.63 -12.36
C LEU A 358 -2.02 -26.12 -12.12
N GLU A 359 -2.87 -26.92 -12.76
CA GLU A 359 -2.84 -28.38 -12.65
C GLU A 359 -2.43 -29.04 -13.97
N GLU A 360 -1.74 -30.17 -13.84
CA GLU A 360 -1.53 -31.10 -14.95
C GLU A 360 -2.77 -31.99 -15.14
N GLU A 361 -3.09 -32.30 -16.40
CA GLU A 361 -4.09 -33.32 -16.71
C GLU A 361 -3.50 -34.73 -16.52
N LEU A 362 -4.11 -35.50 -15.64
CA LEU A 362 -3.70 -36.87 -15.30
C LEU A 362 -4.66 -37.93 -15.87
N GLU A 363 -5.85 -37.51 -16.34
CA GLU A 363 -6.84 -38.43 -16.90
C GLU A 363 -6.48 -38.82 -18.34
N ILE A 364 -6.04 -40.08 -18.51
CA ILE A 364 -5.61 -40.64 -19.80
C ILE A 364 -6.64 -40.42 -20.92
N LYS A 365 -7.94 -40.60 -20.62
CA LYS A 365 -9.02 -40.39 -21.61
C LYS A 365 -9.09 -38.95 -22.12
N ASN A 366 -8.84 -37.97 -21.26
CA ASN A 366 -8.84 -36.55 -21.64
C ASN A 366 -7.58 -36.23 -22.45
N ILE A 367 -6.45 -36.84 -22.12
CA ILE A 367 -5.19 -36.71 -22.86
C ILE A 367 -5.38 -37.23 -24.30
N GLU A 368 -5.86 -38.47 -24.46
CA GLU A 368 -6.14 -39.08 -25.77
C GLU A 368 -7.15 -38.26 -26.59
N SER A 369 -8.20 -37.75 -25.94
CA SER A 369 -9.22 -36.92 -26.59
C SER A 369 -8.64 -35.59 -27.10
N MET A 370 -7.80 -34.94 -26.30
CA MET A 370 -7.14 -33.69 -26.69
C MET A 370 -6.13 -33.91 -27.81
N GLU A 371 -5.39 -35.00 -27.79
CA GLU A 371 -4.50 -35.36 -28.90
C GLU A 371 -5.27 -35.49 -30.22
N MET A 372 -6.43 -36.17 -30.20
CA MET A 372 -7.32 -36.26 -31.37
C MET A 372 -7.82 -34.88 -31.84
N ILE A 373 -8.19 -33.99 -30.91
CA ILE A 373 -8.63 -32.63 -31.22
C ILE A 373 -7.50 -31.82 -31.86
N ILE A 374 -6.30 -31.83 -31.27
CA ILE A 374 -5.12 -31.14 -31.79
C ILE A 374 -4.82 -31.64 -33.20
N ASN A 375 -4.84 -32.95 -33.43
CA ASN A 375 -4.64 -33.55 -34.74
C ASN A 375 -5.64 -33.06 -35.80
N GLN A 376 -6.90 -32.84 -35.42
CA GLN A 376 -7.89 -32.28 -36.33
C GLN A 376 -7.67 -30.79 -36.61
N ILE A 377 -7.25 -30.01 -35.61
CA ILE A 377 -6.99 -28.58 -35.78
C ILE A 377 -5.73 -28.37 -36.63
N THR A 378 -4.64 -29.08 -36.34
CA THR A 378 -3.39 -29.03 -37.11
C THR A 378 -3.61 -29.36 -38.58
N LYS A 379 -4.52 -30.30 -38.92
CA LYS A 379 -4.88 -30.63 -40.31
C LYS A 379 -5.62 -29.48 -41.04
N LYS A 380 -6.30 -28.61 -40.32
CA LYS A 380 -7.04 -27.46 -40.88
C LYS A 380 -6.17 -26.21 -40.99
N GLU A 381 -5.06 -26.15 -40.26
CA GLU A 381 -4.14 -25.02 -40.27
C GLU A 381 -3.25 -25.06 -41.53
N ASP A 382 -3.11 -23.91 -42.19
CA ASP A 382 -2.22 -23.76 -43.36
C ASP A 382 -0.88 -23.17 -42.92
N PHE A 383 0.09 -24.06 -42.66
CA PHE A 383 1.45 -23.68 -42.25
C PHE A 383 2.29 -23.02 -43.37
N SER A 384 1.77 -22.94 -44.60
CA SER A 384 2.45 -22.27 -45.73
C SER A 384 2.21 -20.76 -45.75
N LYS A 385 1.25 -20.25 -44.97
CA LYS A 385 0.95 -18.82 -44.90
C LYS A 385 1.95 -18.12 -43.98
N ASN A 386 2.83 -17.34 -44.60
CA ASN A 386 3.80 -16.54 -43.86
C ASN A 386 3.06 -15.41 -43.13
N VAL A 387 3.16 -15.37 -41.80
CA VAL A 387 2.52 -14.34 -40.99
C VAL A 387 3.34 -13.05 -41.13
N GLY A 388 2.68 -11.92 -41.44
CA GLY A 388 3.34 -10.64 -41.78
C GLY A 388 4.22 -10.00 -40.70
N PHE A 389 4.40 -10.67 -39.56
CA PHE A 389 5.20 -10.23 -38.42
C PHE A 389 6.64 -10.75 -38.46
N HIS A 390 6.97 -11.68 -39.36
CA HIS A 390 8.34 -12.19 -39.49
C HIS A 390 9.25 -11.15 -40.14
N ASN A 391 9.99 -10.41 -39.31
CA ASN A 391 11.02 -9.51 -39.80
C ASN A 391 12.25 -10.33 -40.22
N ILE A 392 12.26 -10.75 -41.49
CA ILE A 392 13.35 -11.51 -42.12
C ILE A 392 14.68 -10.74 -41.99
N ASN A 393 14.63 -9.41 -41.92
CA ASN A 393 15.80 -8.55 -41.82
C ASN A 393 16.02 -8.02 -40.39
N THR A 394 16.47 -8.91 -39.51
CA THR A 394 16.75 -8.58 -38.11
C THR A 394 17.91 -7.59 -37.96
N SER A 395 17.90 -6.79 -36.88
CA SER A 395 18.99 -5.85 -36.59
C SER A 395 20.37 -6.52 -36.52
N TYR A 396 20.41 -7.78 -36.06
CA TYR A 396 21.65 -8.57 -36.04
C TYR A 396 22.08 -9.02 -37.44
N LEU A 397 21.15 -9.40 -38.31
CA LEU A 397 21.47 -9.70 -39.72
C LEU A 397 22.02 -8.46 -40.43
N LYS A 398 21.43 -7.27 -40.19
CA LYS A 398 21.95 -5.99 -40.70
C LYS A 398 23.37 -5.72 -40.19
N PHE A 399 23.59 -5.82 -38.88
CA PHE A 399 24.93 -5.70 -38.30
C PHE A 399 25.93 -6.69 -38.91
N LYS A 400 25.54 -7.95 -39.11
CA LYS A 400 26.38 -8.98 -39.74
C LYS A 400 26.69 -8.63 -41.19
N MET A 401 25.70 -8.16 -41.96
CA MET A 401 25.89 -7.69 -43.34
C MET A 401 26.82 -6.49 -43.40
N ASP A 402 26.68 -5.53 -42.49
CA ASP A 402 27.52 -4.33 -42.45
C ASP A 402 28.97 -4.67 -42.08
N LYS A 403 29.17 -5.61 -41.15
CA LYS A 403 30.51 -6.10 -40.76
C LYS A 403 31.18 -6.96 -41.86
N LEU A 404 30.40 -7.68 -42.65
CA LEU A 404 30.91 -8.41 -43.82
C LEU A 404 31.27 -7.45 -44.95
N LYS A 405 30.43 -6.43 -45.21
CA LYS A 405 30.72 -5.36 -46.17
C LYS A 405 31.92 -4.51 -45.79
N SER A 406 32.18 -4.29 -44.49
CA SER A 406 33.38 -3.57 -44.05
C SER A 406 34.66 -4.38 -44.28
N LYS A 407 34.61 -5.72 -44.10
CA LYS A 407 35.72 -6.61 -44.46
C LYS A 407 36.03 -6.63 -45.96
N ASP A 408 35.00 -6.60 -46.81
CA ASP A 408 35.21 -6.54 -48.26
C ASP A 408 35.80 -5.20 -48.70
N LYS A 409 35.46 -4.09 -48.03
CA LYS A 409 36.07 -2.77 -48.29
C LYS A 409 37.54 -2.71 -47.88
N ASP A 410 37.90 -3.22 -46.70
CA ASP A 410 39.31 -3.24 -46.25
C ASP A 410 40.18 -4.18 -47.10
N SER A 411 39.62 -5.24 -47.69
CA SER A 411 40.36 -6.11 -48.62
C SER A 411 40.65 -5.48 -49.98
N SER A 412 39.97 -4.38 -50.32
CA SER A 412 40.15 -3.68 -51.60
C SER A 412 41.10 -2.47 -51.52
N SER A 413 41.47 -2.03 -50.31
CA SER A 413 42.37 -0.88 -50.11
C SER A 413 43.82 -1.25 -49.79
N ASP A 414 44.16 -2.53 -49.60
CA ASP A 414 45.53 -3.00 -49.34
C ASP A 414 46.20 -3.68 -50.56
N MET A 415 45.70 -3.42 -51.78
CA MET A 415 46.48 -3.62 -53.01
C MET A 415 46.97 -2.27 -53.56
N LEU A 416 47.88 -1.64 -52.81
CA LEU A 416 48.83 -0.67 -53.36
C LEU A 416 50.23 -1.10 -52.90
N PHE A 417 50.83 -1.98 -53.71
CA PHE A 417 52.25 -1.86 -54.04
C PHE A 417 52.40 -0.73 -55.06
#